data_AF-A0AAJ8BGG2-F1
#
_entry.id   AF-A0AAJ8BGG2-F1
#
_cell.length_a   1.000
_cell.length_b   1.000
_cell.length_c   1.000
_cell.angle_alpha   90.00
_cell.angle_beta   90.00
_cell.angle_gamma   90.00
#
_symmetry.space_group_name_H-M   'P 1'
#
loop_
_entity.id
_entity.type
_entity.pdbx_description
1 polymer ?
#
loop_
_entity_poly.entity_id
_entity_poly.type
_entity_poly.pdbx_seq_one_letter_code
_entity_poly.pdbx_strand_id
1 'polypeptide(L)'
;MLLMVVSLLCCVPAATACLQCDRRIRLLHEDLVLSAPTLNDQIEMKKIYDHAYVTYRETSRERKGVIDPTTLYRARTEYQSEFDRFLKTMHTGSATFEAIQIMEKGRKILEKHLDTFIRDGLCPNKCGLLNRRVMDCFSCRYKIYMCPSPSGQQDCGEYPVQAEEGGQAVLNCFLPWHRLLLGKPEYHYSWAPGVPGTKKLDESHFKSLVVTEDSSVVLNQLHVDEQGTYRCSLQGQNGAVFYRATFLLTAMTSSNEPLEITGNELVHILRTPIDQYTSAGCVVLDCRPFLDFSLTHICESRNVNWNSMLRRRSKSSVVALEWLIPDKALLGRLRRGEFSPVVVVDESSRSLAELKAESVVQMLLTALQNEVQTQICFLQGGFEGFSEAYPDLCYNSASSHLSTVEPEPTVTGRRTPAYDQDGPVELLPFLFLGSAIHSSRRETLAAAGITAVLNVSSTCPNFYEGEFEYLRLTVEDSLAADIRACFSTAIAFIDSVKQSGGRVLVHCQAGISRSATICLAYLMHTQRVRLDEAFDFVKQRRHVISPNLAFMGQLLQFETDVLCQG
;
A
#
# COMPACT_ATOMS: atom_id res chain seq x y z
N MET A 1 8.06 -45.59 78.30
CA MET A 1 8.88 -45.11 77.16
C MET A 1 8.04 -44.13 76.38
N LEU A 2 8.20 -42.84 76.69
CA LEU A 2 8.92 -41.85 75.86
C LEU A 2 8.10 -41.44 74.64
N LEU A 3 7.43 -40.28 74.64
CA LEU A 3 7.98 -38.95 74.29
C LEU A 3 8.67 -38.93 72.92
N MET A 4 8.05 -38.25 71.96
CA MET A 4 8.72 -37.19 71.18
C MET A 4 7.68 -36.15 70.74
N VAL A 5 7.84 -34.96 71.34
CA VAL A 5 7.29 -33.68 70.93
C VAL A 5 8.00 -33.25 69.64
N VAL A 6 7.25 -32.81 68.62
CA VAL A 6 7.70 -31.71 67.77
C VAL A 6 6.57 -30.70 67.68
N SER A 7 6.97 -29.47 67.98
CA SER A 7 6.18 -28.29 68.20
C SER A 7 5.99 -27.50 66.90
N LEU A 8 5.08 -26.52 66.98
CA LEU A 8 5.05 -25.25 66.27
C LEU A 8 4.24 -25.10 64.96
N LEU A 9 3.26 -24.19 65.12
CA LEU A 9 2.76 -23.20 64.15
C LEU A 9 1.70 -23.69 63.15
N CYS A 10 0.47 -23.88 63.66
CA CYS A 10 -0.73 -23.51 62.93
C CYS A 10 -0.74 -21.97 62.71
N CYS A 11 0.07 -21.49 61.75
CA CYS A 11 -0.19 -20.20 61.14
C CYS A 11 -1.42 -20.35 60.25
N VAL A 12 -2.58 -19.99 60.80
CA VAL A 12 -3.76 -19.67 60.00
C VAL A 12 -3.30 -18.64 58.95
N PRO A 13 -3.40 -18.90 57.63
CA PRO A 13 -3.03 -17.88 56.67
C PRO A 13 -4.04 -16.76 56.79
N ALA A 14 -3.63 -15.67 57.44
CA ALA A 14 -4.36 -14.41 57.46
C ALA A 14 -4.65 -14.04 56.01
N ALA A 15 -5.93 -13.98 55.73
CA ALA A 15 -6.47 -13.99 54.40
C ALA A 15 -6.63 -12.53 53.98
N THR A 16 -6.13 -12.20 52.80
CA THR A 16 -5.96 -10.83 52.33
C THR A 16 -6.52 -10.64 50.88
N ALA A 17 -6.62 -9.39 50.38
CA ALA A 17 -7.11 -8.88 49.05
C ALA A 17 -6.38 -9.14 47.66
N CYS A 18 -6.30 -8.18 46.72
CA CYS A 18 -5.37 -8.12 45.54
C CYS A 18 -3.85 -7.98 45.78
N LEU A 19 -3.41 -6.73 46.00
CA LEU A 19 -2.01 -6.30 46.04
C LEU A 19 -1.13 -7.10 47.01
N GLN A 20 -1.73 -7.51 48.09
CA GLN A 20 -1.14 -8.26 49.18
C GLN A 20 -1.19 -9.79 48.99
N CYS A 21 -1.68 -10.27 47.83
CA CYS A 21 -1.33 -11.58 47.31
C CYS A 21 0.07 -11.54 46.69
N ASP A 22 0.58 -10.34 46.35
CA ASP A 22 1.94 -10.17 45.89
C ASP A 22 2.92 -10.18 47.07
N ARG A 23 3.87 -11.10 47.01
CA ARG A 23 4.88 -11.31 48.05
C ARG A 23 5.77 -10.08 48.27
N ARG A 24 6.10 -9.32 47.21
CA ARG A 24 7.00 -8.16 47.33
C ARG A 24 6.33 -7.04 48.10
N ILE A 25 5.04 -6.81 47.86
CA ILE A 25 4.27 -5.81 48.61
C ILE A 25 4.20 -6.16 50.09
N ARG A 26 3.97 -7.45 50.41
CA ARG A 26 3.98 -7.90 51.81
C ARG A 26 5.32 -7.65 52.49
N LEU A 27 6.43 -7.94 51.82
CA LEU A 27 7.77 -7.69 52.36
C LEU A 27 8.02 -6.21 52.59
N LEU A 28 7.64 -5.33 51.65
CA LEU A 28 7.75 -3.87 51.84
C LEU A 28 6.99 -3.39 53.07
N HIS A 29 5.80 -3.95 53.31
CA HIS A 29 4.99 -3.62 54.47
C HIS A 29 5.59 -4.15 55.77
N GLU A 30 6.08 -5.39 55.77
CA GLU A 30 6.78 -5.99 56.91
C GLU A 30 8.04 -5.20 57.27
N ASP A 31 8.85 -4.81 56.27
CA ASP A 31 10.06 -4.00 56.45
C ASP A 31 9.73 -2.62 57.05
N LEU A 32 8.67 -1.95 56.58
CA LEU A 32 8.26 -0.66 57.13
C LEU A 32 7.77 -0.80 58.58
N VAL A 33 6.97 -1.82 58.90
CA VAL A 33 6.54 -2.09 60.27
C VAL A 33 7.76 -2.30 61.18
N LEU A 34 8.74 -3.11 60.75
CA LEU A 34 9.95 -3.38 61.54
C LEU A 34 10.85 -2.14 61.71
N SER A 35 10.74 -1.15 60.82
CA SER A 35 11.49 0.11 60.92
C SER A 35 10.92 1.11 61.93
N ALA A 36 9.74 0.85 62.51
CA ALA A 36 9.11 1.76 63.46
C ALA A 36 9.93 1.91 64.76
N PRO A 37 9.96 3.13 65.36
CA PRO A 37 10.91 3.48 66.42
C PRO A 37 10.62 2.78 67.76
N THR A 38 9.37 2.38 68.03
CA THR A 38 9.00 1.70 69.28
C THR A 38 8.19 0.43 69.01
N LEU A 39 8.25 -0.54 69.92
CA LEU A 39 7.44 -1.76 69.84
C LEU A 39 5.94 -1.47 69.80
N ASN A 40 5.49 -0.41 70.48
CA ASN A 40 4.09 0.00 70.46
C ASN A 40 3.66 0.49 69.07
N ASP A 41 4.52 1.26 68.39
CA ASP A 41 4.26 1.71 67.02
C ASP A 41 4.25 0.52 66.04
N GLN A 42 5.14 -0.46 66.22
CA GLN A 42 5.12 -1.70 65.43
C GLN A 42 3.78 -2.44 65.56
N ILE A 43 3.25 -2.56 66.79
CA ILE A 43 1.96 -3.21 67.06
C ILE A 43 0.80 -2.44 66.41
N GLU A 44 0.76 -1.12 66.56
CA GLU A 44 -0.29 -0.27 65.99
C GLU A 44 -0.24 -0.25 64.46
N MET A 45 0.95 -0.12 63.86
CA MET A 45 1.12 -0.23 62.42
C MET A 45 0.64 -1.59 61.93
N LYS A 46 1.05 -2.69 62.57
CA LYS A 46 0.60 -4.04 62.18
C LYS A 46 -0.94 -4.15 62.13
N LYS A 47 -1.65 -3.59 63.13
CA LYS A 47 -3.14 -3.54 63.13
C LYS A 47 -3.68 -2.77 61.93
N ILE A 48 -3.07 -1.63 61.57
CA ILE A 48 -3.46 -0.81 60.41
C ILE A 48 -3.28 -1.62 59.12
N TYR A 49 -2.15 -2.30 58.95
CA TYR A 49 -1.87 -3.13 57.77
C TYR A 49 -2.84 -4.31 57.65
N ASP A 50 -3.09 -5.02 58.75
CA ASP A 50 -4.05 -6.13 58.79
C ASP A 50 -5.46 -5.64 58.43
N HIS A 51 -5.89 -4.49 58.95
CA HIS A 51 -7.17 -3.88 58.60
C HIS A 51 -7.23 -3.48 57.12
N ALA A 52 -6.19 -2.81 56.60
CA ALA A 52 -6.15 -2.39 55.21
C ALA A 52 -6.20 -3.58 54.24
N TYR A 53 -5.63 -4.73 54.59
CA TYR A 53 -5.76 -5.95 53.80
C TYR A 53 -7.19 -6.52 53.77
N VAL A 54 -7.99 -6.30 54.81
CA VAL A 54 -9.44 -6.57 54.78
C VAL A 54 -10.13 -5.59 53.84
N THR A 55 -9.83 -4.30 53.94
CA THR A 55 -10.42 -3.26 53.07
C THR A 55 -10.11 -3.48 51.60
N TYR A 56 -8.87 -3.84 51.27
CA TYR A 56 -8.50 -4.15 49.88
C TYR A 56 -9.34 -5.33 49.36
N ARG A 57 -9.74 -6.27 50.24
CA ARG A 57 -10.40 -7.51 49.85
C ARG A 57 -11.85 -7.24 49.55
N GLU A 58 -12.46 -6.39 50.36
CA GLU A 58 -13.78 -5.83 50.12
C GLU A 58 -13.78 -5.03 48.81
N THR A 59 -12.77 -4.16 48.61
CA THR A 59 -12.60 -3.40 47.35
C THR A 59 -12.51 -4.35 46.14
N SER A 60 -11.77 -5.45 46.25
CA SER A 60 -11.71 -6.49 45.21
C SER A 60 -13.05 -7.22 45.06
N ARG A 61 -13.75 -7.54 46.16
CA ARG A 61 -15.04 -8.23 46.14
C ARG A 61 -16.10 -7.49 45.36
N GLU A 62 -16.20 -6.19 45.58
CA GLU A 62 -17.09 -5.28 44.85
C GLU A 62 -16.83 -5.32 43.33
N ARG A 63 -15.60 -5.69 42.94
CA ARG A 63 -15.11 -5.74 41.56
C ARG A 63 -14.80 -7.16 41.11
N LYS A 64 -15.74 -8.09 41.34
CA LYS A 64 -15.68 -9.52 40.95
C LYS A 64 -14.59 -10.37 41.65
N GLY A 65 -13.69 -9.77 42.42
CA GLY A 65 -12.70 -10.47 43.23
C GLY A 65 -11.60 -11.18 42.44
N VAL A 66 -11.36 -10.77 41.20
CA VAL A 66 -10.37 -11.38 40.31
C VAL A 66 -9.55 -10.32 39.58
N ILE A 67 -8.28 -10.64 39.33
CA ILE A 67 -7.38 -9.79 38.55
C ILE A 67 -6.45 -10.67 37.71
N ASP A 68 -6.13 -10.28 36.48
CA ASP A 68 -5.17 -11.04 35.69
C ASP A 68 -3.71 -10.71 36.11
N PRO A 69 -2.73 -11.57 35.78
CA PRO A 69 -1.33 -11.33 36.15
C PRO A 69 -0.78 -9.99 35.67
N THR A 70 -1.18 -9.55 34.46
CA THR A 70 -0.68 -8.31 33.84
C THR A 70 -1.18 -7.08 34.60
N THR A 71 -2.47 -7.02 34.92
CA THR A 71 -3.05 -5.90 35.67
C THR A 71 -2.52 -5.90 37.10
N LEU A 72 -2.36 -7.08 37.74
CA LEU A 72 -1.76 -7.17 39.06
C LEU A 72 -0.32 -6.64 39.07
N TYR A 73 0.48 -6.97 38.05
CA TYR A 73 1.83 -6.43 37.90
C TYR A 73 1.83 -4.90 37.77
N ARG A 74 0.90 -4.33 37.00
CA ARG A 74 0.77 -2.87 36.84
C ARG A 74 0.39 -2.19 38.15
N ALA A 75 -0.64 -2.69 38.83
CA ALA A 75 -1.08 -2.18 40.13
C ALA A 75 0.04 -2.24 41.17
N ARG A 76 0.75 -3.36 41.23
CA ARG A 76 1.91 -3.54 42.10
C ARG A 76 3.01 -2.53 41.81
N THR A 77 3.38 -2.37 40.54
CA THR A 77 4.51 -1.51 40.15
C THR A 77 4.20 -0.04 40.42
N GLU A 78 2.97 0.40 40.15
CA GLU A 78 2.50 1.75 40.51
C GLU A 78 2.53 1.95 42.03
N TYR A 79 2.03 0.98 42.80
CA TYR A 79 2.07 1.07 44.26
C TYR A 79 3.49 1.07 44.82
N GLN A 80 4.37 0.22 44.31
CA GLN A 80 5.78 0.18 44.72
C GLN A 80 6.48 1.53 44.46
N SER A 81 6.25 2.16 43.30
CA SER A 81 6.80 3.48 43.01
C SER A 81 6.31 4.55 43.98
N GLU A 82 5.03 4.53 44.34
CA GLU A 82 4.47 5.46 45.32
C GLU A 82 5.02 5.17 46.73
N PHE A 83 5.23 3.90 47.08
CA PHE A 83 5.85 3.49 48.32
C PHE A 83 7.31 3.96 48.43
N ASP A 84 8.11 3.79 47.37
CA ASP A 84 9.50 4.25 47.32
C ASP A 84 9.59 5.78 47.43
N ARG A 85 8.64 6.51 46.83
CA ARG A 85 8.54 7.97 46.96
C ARG A 85 8.16 8.36 48.38
N PHE A 86 7.22 7.65 48.99
CA PHE A 86 6.81 7.84 50.37
C PHE A 86 8.01 7.67 51.31
N LEU A 87 8.83 6.62 51.15
CA LEU A 87 10.02 6.40 51.98
C LEU A 87 11.07 7.53 51.89
N LYS A 88 11.15 8.23 50.76
CA LYS A 88 12.09 9.33 50.53
C LYS A 88 11.59 10.69 51.04
N THR A 89 10.32 10.79 51.40
CA THR A 89 9.71 12.05 51.81
C THR A 89 9.96 12.28 53.30
N MET A 90 10.32 13.51 53.68
CA MET A 90 10.45 13.88 55.08
C MET A 90 9.06 13.96 55.71
N HIS A 91 8.87 13.10 56.69
CA HIS A 91 7.58 12.85 57.34
C HIS A 91 7.57 13.50 58.72
N THR A 92 6.62 14.40 58.95
CA THR A 92 6.47 15.15 60.21
C THR A 92 5.27 14.68 61.04
N GLY A 93 4.62 13.59 60.63
CA GLY A 93 3.43 13.03 61.25
C GLY A 93 3.73 11.93 62.25
N SER A 94 2.68 11.32 62.79
CA SER A 94 2.80 10.06 63.53
C SER A 94 2.99 8.90 62.56
N ALA A 95 3.85 7.94 62.88
CA ALA A 95 4.06 6.72 62.09
C ALA A 95 2.75 6.00 61.74
N THR A 96 1.76 6.04 62.64
CA THR A 96 0.41 5.48 62.41
C THR A 96 -0.38 6.24 61.35
N PHE A 97 -0.32 7.57 61.34
CA PHE A 97 -1.02 8.38 60.34
C PHE A 97 -0.43 8.16 58.95
N GLU A 98 0.89 8.08 58.87
CA GLU A 98 1.63 7.84 57.63
C GLU A 98 1.37 6.43 57.07
N ALA A 99 1.30 5.42 57.94
CA ALA A 99 0.88 4.07 57.58
C ALA A 99 -0.54 4.04 56.98
N ILE A 100 -1.48 4.78 57.57
CA ILE A 100 -2.84 4.89 57.02
C ILE A 100 -2.81 5.54 55.62
N GLN A 101 -2.04 6.61 55.44
CA GLN A 101 -1.95 7.31 54.16
C GLN A 101 -1.42 6.42 53.03
N ILE A 102 -0.33 5.69 53.26
CA ILE A 102 0.24 4.82 52.22
C ILE A 102 -0.69 3.63 51.92
N MET A 103 -1.34 3.06 52.94
CA MET A 103 -2.29 1.98 52.74
C MET A 103 -3.53 2.43 51.98
N GLU A 104 -4.08 3.61 52.29
CA GLU A 104 -5.21 4.18 51.55
C GLU A 104 -4.83 4.51 50.10
N LYS A 105 -3.60 4.94 49.86
CA LYS A 105 -3.07 5.12 48.50
C LYS A 105 -3.05 3.79 47.72
N GLY A 106 -2.59 2.71 48.36
CA GLY A 106 -2.62 1.37 47.75
C GLY A 106 -4.03 0.89 47.42
N ARG A 107 -5.02 1.19 48.29
CA ARG A 107 -6.44 0.89 48.03
C ARG A 107 -6.91 1.56 46.74
N LYS A 108 -6.66 2.87 46.60
CA LYS A 108 -7.07 3.67 45.43
C LYS A 108 -6.40 3.21 44.14
N ILE A 109 -5.13 2.81 44.20
CA ILE A 109 -4.42 2.24 43.04
C ILE A 109 -5.04 0.91 42.64
N LEU A 110 -5.27 0.01 43.59
CA LEU A 110 -5.94 -1.27 43.33
C LEU A 110 -7.34 -1.05 42.72
N GLU A 111 -8.11 -0.12 43.27
CA GLU A 111 -9.43 0.27 42.79
C GLU A 111 -9.42 0.68 41.32
N LYS A 112 -8.57 1.66 40.97
CA LYS A 112 -8.38 2.16 39.59
C LYS A 112 -8.06 1.05 38.59
N HIS A 113 -7.14 0.15 38.94
CA HIS A 113 -6.71 -0.95 38.07
C HIS A 113 -7.80 -2.01 37.92
N LEU A 114 -8.51 -2.34 39.00
CA LEU A 114 -9.63 -3.28 38.95
C LEU A 114 -10.79 -2.71 38.12
N ASP A 115 -11.16 -1.44 38.27
CA ASP A 115 -12.27 -0.85 37.50
C ASP A 115 -12.01 -0.93 35.99
N THR A 116 -10.79 -0.58 35.57
CA THR A 116 -10.38 -0.66 34.17
C THR A 116 -10.37 -2.12 33.69
N PHE A 117 -9.83 -3.03 34.51
CA PHE A 117 -9.78 -4.44 34.18
C PHE A 117 -11.16 -5.07 34.08
N ILE A 118 -12.08 -4.81 35.01
CA ILE A 118 -13.42 -5.41 34.97
C ILE A 118 -14.22 -4.90 33.78
N ARG A 119 -14.11 -3.61 33.46
CA ARG A 119 -14.85 -3.00 32.35
C ARG A 119 -14.39 -3.49 30.98
N ASP A 120 -13.08 -3.43 30.73
CA ASP A 120 -12.53 -3.61 29.38
C ASP A 120 -11.63 -4.85 29.24
N GLY A 121 -11.09 -5.32 30.37
CA GLY A 121 -10.01 -6.30 30.40
C GLY A 121 -10.44 -7.73 30.67
N LEU A 122 -11.41 -7.98 31.56
CA LEU A 122 -11.70 -9.32 32.10
C LEU A 122 -12.27 -10.25 31.03
N CYS A 123 -13.35 -9.84 30.37
CA CYS A 123 -14.04 -10.57 29.32
C CYS A 123 -14.22 -9.70 28.06
N PRO A 124 -13.15 -9.46 27.28
CA PRO A 124 -13.21 -8.61 26.09
C PRO A 124 -13.89 -9.29 24.90
N ASN A 125 -14.18 -10.58 24.97
CA ASN A 125 -14.79 -11.35 23.89
C ASN A 125 -16.28 -10.99 23.75
N LYS A 126 -16.69 -10.60 22.55
CA LYS A 126 -18.10 -10.33 22.20
C LYS A 126 -18.87 -11.59 21.78
N CYS A 127 -18.15 -12.64 21.42
CA CYS A 127 -18.65 -13.91 20.96
C CYS A 127 -17.65 -15.01 21.39
N GLY A 128 -18.01 -16.29 21.27
CA GLY A 128 -17.15 -17.39 21.71
C GLY A 128 -17.02 -17.51 23.24
N LEU A 129 -16.04 -18.30 23.67
CA LEU A 129 -15.73 -18.61 25.06
C LEU A 129 -14.25 -18.33 25.34
N LEU A 130 -13.97 -17.34 26.18
CA LEU A 130 -12.62 -17.06 26.65
C LEU A 130 -12.38 -17.71 28.01
N ASN A 131 -11.41 -18.62 28.08
CA ASN A 131 -10.89 -19.15 29.35
C ASN A 131 -9.59 -18.44 29.70
N ARG A 132 -9.62 -17.59 30.72
CA ARG A 132 -8.49 -16.76 31.13
C ARG A 132 -7.94 -17.17 32.50
N ARG A 133 -6.62 -17.10 32.67
CA ARG A 133 -6.00 -17.24 33.99
C ARG A 133 -6.11 -15.93 34.78
N VAL A 134 -6.71 -16.00 35.95
CA VAL A 134 -6.83 -14.87 36.88
C VAL A 134 -6.38 -15.28 38.28
N MET A 135 -5.87 -14.32 39.04
CA MET A 135 -5.70 -14.43 40.48
C MET A 135 -7.05 -14.21 41.15
N ASP A 136 -7.47 -15.14 41.99
CA ASP A 136 -8.57 -14.96 42.92
C ASP A 136 -8.06 -14.19 44.15
N CYS A 137 -8.63 -13.01 44.39
CA CYS A 137 -8.18 -12.05 45.39
C CYS A 137 -8.63 -12.40 46.81
N PHE A 138 -9.34 -13.52 47.01
CA PHE A 138 -9.68 -14.02 48.35
C PHE A 138 -8.76 -15.14 48.77
N SER A 139 -8.48 -16.05 47.83
CA SER A 139 -7.64 -17.22 48.07
C SER A 139 -6.16 -17.00 47.74
N CYS A 140 -5.83 -15.91 47.02
CA CYS A 140 -4.51 -15.67 46.43
C CYS A 140 -4.02 -16.83 45.55
N ARG A 141 -4.95 -17.53 44.90
CA ARG A 141 -4.66 -18.65 44.00
C ARG A 141 -5.06 -18.31 42.58
N TYR A 142 -4.27 -18.80 41.63
CA TYR A 142 -4.65 -18.71 40.23
C TYR A 142 -5.78 -19.70 39.95
N LYS A 143 -6.81 -19.23 39.25
CA LYS A 143 -7.90 -20.04 38.72
C LYS A 143 -8.18 -19.68 37.27
N ILE A 144 -8.95 -20.53 36.60
CA ILE A 144 -9.48 -20.23 35.27
C ILE A 144 -10.81 -19.49 35.48
N TYR A 145 -10.95 -18.33 34.84
CA TYR A 145 -12.18 -17.58 34.75
C TYR A 145 -12.76 -17.76 33.35
N MET A 146 -14.01 -18.21 33.29
CA MET A 146 -14.72 -18.45 32.04
C MET A 146 -15.53 -17.20 31.68
N CYS A 147 -15.31 -16.70 30.48
CA CYS A 147 -15.99 -15.55 29.89
C CYS A 147 -16.85 -16.06 28.72
N PRO A 148 -18.10 -16.52 28.98
CA PRO A 148 -19.03 -16.82 27.91
C PRO A 148 -19.43 -15.54 27.17
N SER A 149 -19.74 -15.67 25.88
CA SER A 149 -20.29 -14.57 25.10
C SER A 149 -21.63 -14.10 25.67
N PRO A 150 -21.98 -12.80 25.51
CA PRO A 150 -23.31 -12.29 25.89
C PRO A 150 -24.46 -13.01 25.20
N SER A 151 -24.25 -13.52 23.98
CA SER A 151 -25.24 -14.29 23.23
C SER A 151 -25.31 -15.77 23.63
N GLY A 152 -24.37 -16.25 24.45
CA GLY A 152 -24.22 -17.67 24.80
C GLY A 152 -23.80 -18.57 23.64
N GLN A 153 -23.57 -18.00 22.45
CA GLN A 153 -23.20 -18.74 21.24
C GLN A 153 -21.68 -18.77 21.07
N GLN A 154 -21.17 -19.95 20.71
CA GLN A 154 -19.78 -20.15 20.28
C GLN A 154 -19.54 -19.65 18.85
N ASP A 155 -20.61 -19.53 18.07
CA ASP A 155 -20.58 -19.01 16.71
C ASP A 155 -20.48 -17.48 16.74
N CYS A 156 -19.48 -16.96 16.05
CA CYS A 156 -19.11 -15.56 15.97
C CYS A 156 -19.53 -14.91 14.65
N GLY A 157 -20.41 -15.58 13.90
CA GLY A 157 -21.08 -15.02 12.73
C GLY A 157 -20.51 -15.52 11.41
N GLU A 158 -21.15 -15.02 10.35
CA GLU A 158 -20.86 -15.36 8.97
C GLU A 158 -20.14 -14.20 8.27
N TYR A 159 -19.12 -14.52 7.50
CA TYR A 159 -18.25 -13.57 6.81
C TYR A 159 -18.29 -13.87 5.31
N PRO A 160 -18.85 -12.98 4.47
CA PRO A 160 -18.83 -13.19 3.03
C PRO A 160 -17.41 -13.06 2.49
N VAL A 161 -17.01 -13.98 1.60
CA VAL A 161 -15.73 -13.95 0.91
C VAL A 161 -16.00 -14.10 -0.58
N GLN A 162 -15.47 -13.19 -1.38
CA GLN A 162 -15.58 -13.23 -2.84
C GLN A 162 -14.20 -13.44 -3.42
N ALA A 163 -14.10 -14.34 -4.39
CA ALA A 163 -12.87 -14.59 -5.12
C ALA A 163 -13.18 -14.88 -6.59
N GLU A 164 -12.28 -14.49 -7.46
CA GLU A 164 -12.33 -14.84 -8.88
C GLU A 164 -11.75 -16.23 -9.10
N GLU A 165 -12.20 -16.92 -10.15
CA GLU A 165 -11.60 -18.19 -10.58
C GLU A 165 -10.10 -18.01 -10.90
N GLY A 166 -9.25 -18.91 -10.41
CA GLY A 166 -7.79 -18.81 -10.47
C GLY A 166 -7.17 -17.82 -9.46
N GLY A 167 -7.99 -17.07 -8.73
CA GLY A 167 -7.58 -16.08 -7.74
C GLY A 167 -7.20 -16.68 -6.38
N GLN A 168 -7.10 -15.80 -5.38
CA GLN A 168 -6.79 -16.16 -3.99
C GLN A 168 -7.89 -15.68 -3.04
N ALA A 169 -8.17 -16.46 -2.00
CA ALA A 169 -8.98 -16.01 -0.87
C ALA A 169 -8.25 -16.24 0.45
N VAL A 170 -8.38 -15.27 1.36
CA VAL A 170 -7.80 -15.37 2.71
C VAL A 170 -8.91 -15.54 3.73
N LEU A 171 -8.91 -16.68 4.41
CA LEU A 171 -9.82 -16.97 5.50
C LEU A 171 -9.13 -16.59 6.81
N ASN A 172 -9.39 -15.39 7.32
CA ASN A 172 -8.79 -14.91 8.58
C ASN A 172 -9.74 -15.10 9.76
N CYS A 173 -9.39 -16.04 10.63
CA CYS A 173 -10.16 -16.47 11.79
C CYS A 173 -9.73 -15.77 13.09
N PHE A 174 -8.80 -14.81 13.02
CA PHE A 174 -8.25 -14.16 14.20
C PHE A 174 -9.21 -13.15 14.84
N LEU A 175 -9.42 -13.28 16.16
CA LEU A 175 -9.91 -12.18 17.00
C LEU A 175 -8.86 -11.78 18.04
N PRO A 176 -8.77 -10.50 18.45
CA PRO A 176 -7.76 -10.02 19.39
C PRO A 176 -7.68 -10.82 20.70
N TRP A 177 -8.82 -11.28 21.22
CA TRP A 177 -8.89 -12.01 22.48
C TRP A 177 -8.37 -13.45 22.38
N HIS A 178 -8.16 -14.01 21.18
CA HIS A 178 -7.57 -15.35 21.00
C HIS A 178 -6.17 -15.44 21.64
N ARG A 179 -5.41 -14.34 21.64
CA ARG A 179 -4.09 -14.26 22.29
C ARG A 179 -4.14 -14.38 23.82
N LEU A 180 -5.32 -14.25 24.42
CA LEU A 180 -5.53 -14.33 25.86
C LEU A 180 -5.90 -15.75 26.33
N LEU A 181 -6.17 -16.66 25.39
CA LEU A 181 -6.47 -18.05 25.72
C LEU A 181 -5.25 -18.74 26.31
N LEU A 182 -5.52 -19.64 27.26
CA LEU A 182 -4.49 -20.49 27.84
C LEU A 182 -4.24 -21.72 26.99
N GLY A 183 -2.98 -22.14 26.94
CA GLY A 183 -2.53 -23.25 26.11
C GLY A 183 -2.13 -22.80 24.71
N LYS A 184 -1.81 -23.76 23.85
CA LYS A 184 -1.62 -23.55 22.42
C LYS A 184 -2.87 -24.08 21.71
N PRO A 185 -3.94 -23.27 21.59
CA PRO A 185 -5.09 -23.69 20.82
C PRO A 185 -4.73 -23.71 19.33
N GLU A 186 -5.39 -24.58 18.57
CA GLU A 186 -5.17 -24.74 17.14
C GLU A 186 -6.41 -24.29 16.37
N TYR A 187 -6.21 -23.72 15.19
CA TYR A 187 -7.27 -23.38 14.26
C TYR A 187 -7.55 -24.56 13.35
N HIS A 188 -8.80 -25.03 13.38
CA HIS A 188 -9.30 -26.10 12.53
C HIS A 188 -10.17 -25.49 11.44
N TYR A 189 -9.73 -25.62 10.19
CA TYR A 189 -10.48 -25.23 9.01
C TYR A 189 -11.14 -26.44 8.38
N SER A 190 -12.41 -26.30 8.03
CA SER A 190 -13.17 -27.30 7.29
C SER A 190 -14.04 -26.64 6.22
N TRP A 191 -14.47 -27.41 5.24
CA TRP A 191 -15.21 -26.92 4.09
C TRP A 191 -16.32 -27.87 3.66
N ALA A 192 -17.44 -27.29 3.26
CA ALA A 192 -18.56 -27.97 2.66
C ALA A 192 -18.89 -27.32 1.29
N PRO A 193 -18.95 -28.10 0.20
CA PRO A 193 -19.20 -27.57 -1.13
C PRO A 193 -20.65 -27.11 -1.30
N GLY A 194 -20.87 -26.16 -2.21
CA GLY A 194 -22.19 -25.71 -2.64
C GLY A 194 -22.39 -24.20 -2.54
N VAL A 195 -23.46 -23.68 -3.11
CA VAL A 195 -23.75 -22.24 -3.08
C VAL A 195 -24.05 -21.82 -1.62
N PRO A 196 -23.28 -20.88 -1.03
CA PRO A 196 -23.49 -20.47 0.35
C PRO A 196 -24.92 -19.99 0.62
N GLY A 197 -25.47 -20.32 1.79
CA GLY A 197 -26.82 -19.89 2.21
C GLY A 197 -28.01 -20.67 1.62
N THR A 198 -27.80 -21.63 0.71
CA THR A 198 -28.90 -22.35 0.04
C THR A 198 -29.44 -23.56 0.81
N LYS A 199 -28.63 -24.19 1.67
CA LYS A 199 -29.01 -25.36 2.49
C LYS A 199 -28.49 -25.22 3.92
N LYS A 200 -29.25 -25.72 4.89
CA LYS A 200 -28.76 -25.90 6.26
C LYS A 200 -27.75 -27.03 6.28
N LEU A 201 -26.50 -26.71 6.60
CA LEU A 201 -25.40 -27.68 6.69
C LEU A 201 -25.21 -28.12 8.15
N ASP A 202 -25.10 -29.43 8.36
CA ASP A 202 -24.68 -30.02 9.65
C ASP A 202 -23.17 -30.35 9.63
N GLU A 203 -22.62 -30.82 10.76
CA GLU A 203 -21.19 -31.16 10.88
C GLU A 203 -20.73 -32.28 9.93
N SER A 204 -21.62 -33.18 9.48
CA SER A 204 -21.25 -34.30 8.61
C SER A 204 -20.94 -33.87 7.17
N HIS A 205 -21.38 -32.67 6.78
CA HIS A 205 -21.12 -32.10 5.46
C HIS A 205 -19.73 -31.48 5.33
N PHE A 206 -19.05 -31.20 6.45
CA PHE A 206 -17.77 -30.51 6.47
C PHE A 206 -16.60 -31.50 6.39
N LYS A 207 -15.74 -31.32 5.39
CA LYS A 207 -14.46 -32.01 5.25
C LYS A 207 -13.36 -31.19 5.90
N SER A 208 -12.47 -31.82 6.67
CA SER A 208 -11.31 -31.13 7.25
C SER A 208 -10.36 -30.68 6.12
N LEU A 209 -9.95 -29.41 6.16
CA LEU A 209 -8.97 -28.84 5.25
C LEU A 209 -7.59 -28.84 5.88
N VAL A 210 -7.45 -28.17 7.02
CA VAL A 210 -6.17 -28.01 7.71
C VAL A 210 -6.38 -27.73 9.19
N VAL A 211 -5.44 -28.22 10.00
CA VAL A 211 -5.27 -27.84 11.41
C VAL A 211 -3.93 -27.14 11.52
N THR A 212 -3.91 -25.92 12.04
CA THR A 212 -2.70 -25.09 12.09
C THR A 212 -2.70 -24.18 13.32
N GLU A 213 -1.50 -23.77 13.77
CA GLU A 213 -1.35 -22.69 14.75
C GLU A 213 -1.65 -21.31 14.12
N ASP A 214 -1.63 -21.21 12.79
CA ASP A 214 -1.87 -19.97 12.05
C ASP A 214 -3.36 -19.58 12.04
N SER A 215 -3.64 -18.32 12.36
CA SER A 215 -5.01 -17.82 12.42
C SER A 215 -5.62 -17.50 11.05
N SER A 216 -4.89 -17.74 9.96
CA SER A 216 -5.36 -17.49 8.60
C SER A 216 -4.89 -18.56 7.64
N VAL A 217 -5.76 -18.94 6.71
CA VAL A 217 -5.44 -19.85 5.60
C VAL A 217 -5.64 -19.11 4.28
N VAL A 218 -4.69 -19.29 3.36
CA VAL A 218 -4.78 -18.76 1.99
C VAL A 218 -5.16 -19.90 1.06
N LEU A 219 -6.30 -19.75 0.38
CA LEU A 219 -6.73 -20.61 -0.71
C LEU A 219 -6.17 -20.01 -2.00
N ASN A 220 -5.42 -20.80 -2.77
CA ASN A 220 -4.75 -20.36 -3.99
C ASN A 220 -5.35 -21.06 -5.20
N GLN A 221 -5.41 -20.37 -6.34
CA GLN A 221 -5.90 -20.92 -7.61
C GLN A 221 -7.32 -21.47 -7.48
N LEU A 222 -8.21 -20.68 -6.88
CA LEU A 222 -9.57 -21.12 -6.55
C LEU A 222 -10.36 -21.52 -7.79
N HIS A 223 -10.95 -22.71 -7.76
CA HIS A 223 -11.89 -23.15 -8.79
C HIS A 223 -13.35 -22.93 -8.35
N VAL A 224 -14.28 -22.88 -9.32
CA VAL A 224 -15.71 -22.65 -9.07
C VAL A 224 -16.33 -23.74 -8.20
N ASP A 225 -15.84 -24.98 -8.30
CA ASP A 225 -16.28 -26.10 -7.49
C ASP A 225 -15.76 -26.04 -6.04
N GLU A 226 -14.76 -25.21 -5.77
CA GLU A 226 -14.27 -24.89 -4.42
C GLU A 226 -15.10 -23.81 -3.71
N GLN A 227 -16.10 -23.23 -4.39
CA GLN A 227 -17.09 -22.38 -3.73
C GLN A 227 -17.85 -23.17 -2.66
N GLY A 228 -18.17 -22.51 -1.55
CA GLY A 228 -18.71 -23.23 -0.42
C GLY A 228 -18.74 -22.47 0.88
N THR A 229 -19.20 -23.20 1.89
CA THR A 229 -19.19 -22.74 3.27
C THR A 229 -17.94 -23.29 3.93
N TYR A 230 -17.02 -22.39 4.27
CA TYR A 230 -15.83 -22.70 5.05
C TYR A 230 -16.12 -22.41 6.52
N ARG A 231 -15.60 -23.24 7.41
CA ARG A 231 -15.72 -23.06 8.85
C ARG A 231 -14.35 -23.05 9.46
N CYS A 232 -14.10 -22.06 10.30
CA CYS A 232 -12.96 -22.07 11.19
C CYS A 232 -13.44 -22.28 12.62
N SER A 233 -12.73 -23.11 13.38
CA SER A 233 -12.92 -23.21 14.82
C SER A 233 -11.59 -23.19 15.55
N LEU A 234 -11.51 -22.42 16.64
CA LEU A 234 -10.37 -22.41 17.53
C LEU A 234 -10.62 -23.40 18.65
N GLN A 235 -9.78 -24.43 18.76
CA GLN A 235 -9.98 -25.53 19.69
C GLN A 235 -8.80 -25.69 20.64
N GLY A 236 -9.08 -26.10 21.87
CA GLY A 236 -8.07 -26.55 22.82
C GLY A 236 -7.66 -28.00 22.55
N GLN A 237 -6.53 -28.41 23.13
CA GLN A 237 -5.97 -29.77 23.01
C GLN A 237 -6.93 -30.88 23.51
N ASN A 238 -7.91 -30.52 24.33
CA ASN A 238 -8.95 -31.42 24.85
C ASN A 238 -10.22 -31.44 23.98
N GLY A 239 -10.20 -30.82 22.78
CA GLY A 239 -11.35 -30.70 21.89
C GLY A 239 -12.36 -29.62 22.28
N ALA A 240 -12.06 -28.81 23.30
CA ALA A 240 -12.94 -27.71 23.68
C ALA A 240 -12.93 -26.60 22.62
N VAL A 241 -14.10 -26.27 22.07
CA VAL A 241 -14.26 -25.20 21.07
C VAL A 241 -14.40 -23.86 21.78
N PHE A 242 -13.46 -22.94 21.54
CA PHE A 242 -13.49 -21.57 22.08
C PHE A 242 -14.18 -20.58 21.15
N TYR A 243 -14.03 -20.79 19.85
CA TYR A 243 -14.51 -19.87 18.83
C TYR A 243 -14.90 -20.65 17.59
N ARG A 244 -15.93 -20.18 16.89
CA ARG A 244 -16.29 -20.67 15.56
C ARG A 244 -16.70 -19.48 14.69
N ALA A 245 -16.27 -19.48 13.44
CA ALA A 245 -16.76 -18.57 12.42
C ALA A 245 -16.98 -19.30 11.11
N THR A 246 -17.88 -18.75 10.32
CA THR A 246 -18.27 -19.29 9.03
C THR A 246 -17.92 -18.29 7.94
N PHE A 247 -17.21 -18.72 6.91
CA PHE A 247 -16.89 -17.93 5.73
C PHE A 247 -17.70 -18.45 4.55
N LEU A 248 -18.43 -17.55 3.89
CA LEU A 248 -19.29 -17.86 2.76
C LEU A 248 -18.52 -17.49 1.48
N LEU A 249 -17.79 -18.46 0.91
CA LEU A 249 -16.97 -18.22 -0.28
C LEU A 249 -17.81 -18.38 -1.55
N THR A 250 -17.89 -17.30 -2.32
CA THR A 250 -18.48 -17.32 -3.68
C THR A 250 -17.36 -17.13 -4.69
N ALA A 251 -17.19 -18.10 -5.57
CA ALA A 251 -16.28 -18.01 -6.71
C ALA A 251 -17.04 -17.40 -7.90
N MET A 252 -16.53 -16.31 -8.48
CA MET A 252 -17.12 -15.69 -9.66
C MET A 252 -16.36 -16.12 -10.92
N THR A 253 -17.09 -16.62 -11.93
CA THR A 253 -16.57 -16.82 -13.27
C THR A 253 -16.64 -15.48 -14.02
N SER A 254 -15.54 -14.73 -14.06
CA SER A 254 -15.39 -13.69 -15.08
C SER A 254 -15.09 -14.39 -16.41
N SER A 255 -16.11 -14.61 -17.25
CA SER A 255 -15.84 -14.93 -18.66
C SER A 255 -15.44 -13.62 -19.35
N ASN A 256 -14.21 -13.17 -19.08
CA ASN A 256 -13.59 -12.02 -19.71
C ASN A 256 -13.01 -12.42 -21.09
N GLU A 257 -13.49 -13.46 -21.77
CA GLU A 257 -12.98 -13.79 -23.11
C GLU A 257 -13.30 -12.65 -24.08
N PRO A 258 -12.32 -12.19 -24.89
CA PRO A 258 -12.55 -11.08 -25.81
C PRO A 258 -13.53 -11.51 -26.89
N LEU A 259 -14.55 -10.70 -27.14
CA LEU A 259 -15.49 -10.93 -28.24
C LEU A 259 -14.90 -10.37 -29.53
N GLU A 260 -14.98 -11.13 -30.62
CA GLU A 260 -14.63 -10.61 -31.93
C GLU A 260 -15.78 -9.75 -32.47
N ILE A 261 -15.46 -8.55 -32.95
CA ILE A 261 -16.42 -7.64 -33.57
C ILE A 261 -15.95 -7.25 -34.97
N THR A 262 -16.91 -7.04 -35.86
CA THR A 262 -16.72 -6.53 -37.21
C THR A 262 -16.63 -5.01 -37.23
N GLY A 263 -16.13 -4.43 -38.34
CA GLY A 263 -16.14 -2.98 -38.53
C GLY A 263 -17.54 -2.37 -38.46
N ASN A 264 -18.59 -3.05 -38.94
CA ASN A 264 -19.97 -2.59 -38.83
C ASN A 264 -20.44 -2.45 -37.37
N GLU A 265 -20.09 -3.42 -36.53
CA GLU A 265 -20.42 -3.41 -35.11
C GLU A 265 -19.64 -2.31 -34.38
N LEU A 266 -18.37 -2.08 -34.73
CA LEU A 266 -17.61 -0.94 -34.20
C LEU A 266 -18.23 0.41 -34.60
N VAL A 267 -18.71 0.56 -35.84
CA VAL A 267 -19.43 1.77 -36.27
C VAL A 267 -20.69 1.98 -35.43
N HIS A 268 -21.44 0.92 -35.12
CA HIS A 268 -22.62 1.01 -34.27
C HIS A 268 -22.24 1.45 -32.86
N ILE A 269 -21.19 0.87 -32.28
CA ILE A 269 -20.65 1.24 -30.97
C ILE A 269 -20.22 2.72 -30.95
N LEU A 270 -19.44 3.18 -31.93
CA LEU A 270 -18.93 4.56 -31.99
C LEU A 270 -20.03 5.61 -32.21
N ARG A 271 -21.14 5.23 -32.84
CA ARG A 271 -22.29 6.13 -33.09
C ARG A 271 -23.36 6.09 -32.00
N THR A 272 -23.24 5.17 -31.03
CA THR A 272 -24.20 5.05 -29.94
C THR A 272 -24.01 6.21 -28.95
N PRO A 273 -25.05 7.02 -28.67
CA PRO A 273 -24.97 8.13 -27.73
C PRO A 273 -24.60 7.67 -26.30
N ILE A 274 -23.78 8.46 -25.59
CA ILE A 274 -23.26 8.11 -24.24
C ILE A 274 -24.40 7.90 -23.23
N ASP A 275 -25.53 8.59 -23.37
CA ASP A 275 -26.72 8.47 -22.53
C ASP A 275 -27.44 7.12 -22.62
N GLN A 276 -27.10 6.30 -23.63
CA GLN A 276 -27.64 4.95 -23.79
C GLN A 276 -26.78 3.87 -23.11
N TYR A 277 -25.59 4.24 -22.60
CA TYR A 277 -24.72 3.35 -21.83
C TYR A 277 -24.98 3.48 -20.32
N THR A 278 -24.88 2.38 -19.59
CA THR A 278 -24.79 2.39 -18.11
C THR A 278 -23.39 2.78 -17.62
N SER A 279 -22.42 2.87 -18.53
CA SER A 279 -21.02 3.23 -18.35
C SER A 279 -20.71 4.60 -18.99
N ALA A 280 -19.48 5.09 -18.86
CA ALA A 280 -19.01 6.32 -19.52
C ALA A 280 -18.77 6.19 -21.04
N GLY A 281 -19.30 5.13 -21.68
CA GLY A 281 -19.21 4.84 -23.11
C GLY A 281 -18.13 3.82 -23.48
N CYS A 282 -17.74 3.81 -24.76
CA CYS A 282 -16.71 2.94 -25.32
C CYS A 282 -15.32 3.62 -25.28
N VAL A 283 -14.26 2.81 -25.21
CA VAL A 283 -12.89 3.26 -25.50
C VAL A 283 -12.22 2.32 -26.49
N VAL A 284 -11.52 2.90 -27.47
CA VAL A 284 -10.75 2.16 -28.48
C VAL A 284 -9.26 2.28 -28.16
N LEU A 285 -8.58 1.14 -28.01
CA LEU A 285 -7.16 1.03 -27.74
C LEU A 285 -6.43 0.49 -28.98
N ASP A 286 -5.58 1.33 -29.58
CA ASP A 286 -4.84 1.01 -30.81
C ASP A 286 -3.42 0.53 -30.46
N CYS A 287 -3.10 -0.70 -30.85
CA CYS A 287 -1.85 -1.39 -30.54
C CYS A 287 -0.75 -1.18 -31.60
N ARG A 288 -1.03 -0.40 -32.66
CA ARG A 288 -0.04 -0.15 -33.71
C ARG A 288 1.11 0.72 -33.20
N PRO A 289 2.28 0.67 -33.85
CA PRO A 289 3.40 1.55 -33.51
C PRO A 289 2.96 3.02 -33.47
N PHE A 290 3.46 3.77 -32.49
CA PHE A 290 3.07 5.17 -32.26
C PHE A 290 3.15 6.05 -33.52
N LEU A 291 4.14 5.81 -34.38
CA LEU A 291 4.29 6.57 -35.63
C LEU A 291 3.15 6.29 -36.61
N ASP A 292 2.72 5.04 -36.76
CA ASP A 292 1.65 4.65 -37.67
C ASP A 292 0.29 5.16 -37.15
N PHE A 293 0.06 5.05 -35.84
CA PHE A 293 -1.09 5.66 -35.16
C PHE A 293 -1.16 7.17 -35.35
N SER A 294 -0.01 7.86 -35.19
CA SER A 294 0.04 9.33 -35.27
C SER A 294 -0.28 9.85 -36.67
N LEU A 295 0.01 9.07 -37.70
CA LEU A 295 -0.31 9.43 -39.09
C LEU A 295 -1.80 9.25 -39.37
N THR A 296 -2.36 8.11 -38.97
CA THR A 296 -3.77 7.77 -39.20
C THR A 296 -4.28 6.87 -38.09
N HIS A 297 -5.48 7.10 -37.57
CA HIS A 297 -6.09 6.25 -36.53
C HIS A 297 -7.61 6.44 -36.50
N ILE A 298 -8.33 5.52 -35.86
CA ILE A 298 -9.78 5.67 -35.64
C ILE A 298 -9.99 6.88 -34.71
N CYS A 299 -10.92 7.78 -35.03
CA CYS A 299 -11.17 8.98 -34.22
C CYS A 299 -11.40 8.63 -32.73
N GLU A 300 -10.84 9.43 -31.83
CA GLU A 300 -10.90 9.25 -30.36
C GLU A 300 -10.24 7.97 -29.80
N SER A 301 -9.58 7.16 -30.64
CA SER A 301 -8.80 6.02 -30.16
C SER A 301 -7.54 6.47 -29.40
N ARG A 302 -7.02 5.59 -28.53
CA ARG A 302 -5.85 5.83 -27.69
C ARG A 302 -4.75 4.84 -28.06
N ASN A 303 -3.57 5.34 -28.39
CA ASN A 303 -2.42 4.48 -28.64
C ASN A 303 -1.91 3.83 -27.36
N VAL A 304 -1.59 2.55 -27.46
CA VAL A 304 -1.00 1.76 -26.38
C VAL A 304 0.52 1.83 -26.49
N ASN A 305 1.21 2.14 -25.38
CA ASN A 305 2.65 2.38 -25.40
C ASN A 305 3.42 1.06 -25.44
N TRP A 306 4.05 0.80 -26.58
CA TRP A 306 4.94 -0.34 -26.78
C TRP A 306 6.42 0.10 -26.77
N ASN A 307 7.07 0.02 -25.61
CA ASN A 307 8.51 0.28 -25.54
C ASN A 307 9.34 -1.02 -25.72
N SER A 308 10.52 -0.90 -26.33
CA SER A 308 11.43 -2.03 -26.59
C SER A 308 11.96 -2.75 -25.33
N MET A 309 11.73 -2.18 -24.14
CA MET A 309 12.09 -2.79 -22.85
C MET A 309 11.02 -3.73 -22.32
N LEU A 310 9.74 -3.52 -22.65
CA LEU A 310 8.65 -4.49 -22.40
C LEU A 310 8.95 -5.82 -23.11
N ARG A 311 9.43 -5.75 -24.36
CA ARG A 311 9.85 -6.92 -25.17
C ARG A 311 11.00 -7.73 -24.57
N ARG A 312 11.88 -7.11 -23.76
CA ARG A 312 13.01 -7.82 -23.10
C ARG A 312 12.61 -8.47 -21.78
N ARG A 313 11.54 -7.99 -21.14
CA ARG A 313 11.04 -8.50 -19.86
C ARG A 313 9.91 -9.54 -20.02
N SER A 314 9.26 -9.61 -21.18
CA SER A 314 8.15 -10.51 -21.50
C SER A 314 8.51 -11.99 -21.74
N LYS A 315 9.58 -12.51 -21.13
CA LYS A 315 9.77 -13.98 -21.05
C LYS A 315 8.72 -14.66 -20.15
N SER A 316 7.95 -13.86 -19.41
CA SER A 316 6.73 -14.26 -18.70
C SER A 316 5.53 -13.70 -19.46
N SER A 317 4.50 -14.52 -19.67
CA SER A 317 3.28 -14.21 -20.44
C SER A 317 2.34 -13.21 -19.76
N VAL A 318 2.73 -12.63 -18.62
CA VAL A 318 1.90 -11.72 -17.82
C VAL A 318 2.52 -10.32 -17.83
N VAL A 319 1.83 -9.38 -18.49
CA VAL A 319 2.19 -7.96 -18.54
C VAL A 319 1.09 -7.17 -17.84
N ALA A 320 1.47 -6.28 -16.91
CA ALA A 320 0.49 -5.44 -16.22
C ALA A 320 0.05 -4.25 -17.09
N LEU A 321 -1.22 -3.85 -16.99
CA LEU A 321 -1.85 -2.82 -17.83
C LEU A 321 -1.18 -1.44 -17.67
N GLU A 322 -0.64 -1.13 -16.49
CA GLU A 322 0.12 0.10 -16.23
C GLU A 322 1.41 0.22 -17.07
N TRP A 323 1.92 -0.89 -17.61
CA TRP A 323 3.12 -0.92 -18.45
C TRP A 323 2.76 -0.59 -19.90
N LEU A 324 1.52 -0.87 -20.31
CA LEU A 324 0.99 -0.68 -21.65
C LEU A 324 0.26 0.68 -21.77
N ILE A 325 -0.38 1.14 -20.70
CA ILE A 325 -1.17 2.38 -20.66
C ILE A 325 -0.53 3.35 -19.64
N PRO A 326 0.34 4.28 -20.10
CA PRO A 326 1.02 5.21 -19.21
C PRO A 326 0.11 6.33 -18.68
N ASP A 327 -1.03 6.57 -19.33
CA ASP A 327 -2.04 7.51 -18.86
C ASP A 327 -2.73 6.95 -17.61
N LYS A 328 -2.31 7.44 -16.43
CA LYS A 328 -2.86 7.05 -15.13
C LYS A 328 -4.35 7.37 -14.99
N ALA A 329 -4.85 8.41 -15.65
CA ALA A 329 -6.26 8.77 -15.59
C ALA A 329 -7.09 7.75 -16.38
N LEU A 330 -6.69 7.45 -17.63
CA LEU A 330 -7.32 6.40 -18.44
C LEU A 330 -7.25 5.03 -17.75
N LEU A 331 -6.07 4.65 -17.23
CA LEU A 331 -5.86 3.40 -16.52
C LEU A 331 -6.77 3.29 -15.29
N GLY A 332 -6.90 4.37 -14.50
CA GLY A 332 -7.80 4.40 -13.35
C GLY A 332 -9.26 4.23 -13.74
N ARG A 333 -9.70 4.83 -14.85
CA ARG A 333 -11.07 4.70 -15.37
C ARG A 333 -11.35 3.28 -15.90
N LEU A 334 -10.38 2.69 -16.63
CA LEU A 334 -10.43 1.30 -17.07
C LEU A 334 -10.59 0.34 -15.89
N ARG A 335 -9.71 0.42 -14.88
CA ARG A 335 -9.77 -0.44 -13.68
C ARG A 335 -11.05 -0.27 -12.85
N ARG A 336 -11.73 0.88 -12.95
CA ARG A 336 -13.04 1.12 -12.32
C ARG A 336 -14.22 0.62 -13.15
N GLY A 337 -13.99 0.03 -14.33
CA GLY A 337 -15.05 -0.45 -15.23
C GLY A 337 -15.86 0.68 -15.86
N GLU A 338 -15.32 1.89 -15.95
CA GLU A 338 -16.06 3.05 -16.48
C GLU A 338 -16.34 2.94 -17.99
N PHE A 339 -15.63 2.09 -18.73
CA PHE A 339 -15.84 1.90 -20.17
C PHE A 339 -16.42 0.53 -20.46
N SER A 340 -17.45 0.45 -21.30
CA SER A 340 -18.00 -0.80 -21.81
C SER A 340 -18.70 -0.56 -23.15
N PRO A 341 -18.23 -1.16 -24.27
CA PRO A 341 -17.09 -2.08 -24.37
C PRO A 341 -15.73 -1.37 -24.44
N VAL A 342 -14.64 -2.10 -24.12
CA VAL A 342 -13.25 -1.74 -24.43
C VAL A 342 -12.85 -2.46 -25.71
N VAL A 343 -12.56 -1.72 -26.78
CA VAL A 343 -12.23 -2.28 -28.10
C VAL A 343 -10.72 -2.22 -28.31
N VAL A 344 -10.11 -3.34 -28.68
CA VAL A 344 -8.68 -3.44 -29.02
C VAL A 344 -8.51 -3.59 -30.54
N VAL A 345 -7.59 -2.80 -31.09
CA VAL A 345 -7.31 -2.74 -32.53
C VAL A 345 -5.84 -2.97 -32.79
N ASP A 346 -5.52 -3.79 -33.78
CA ASP A 346 -4.17 -4.00 -34.30
C ASP A 346 -4.06 -3.56 -35.77
N GLU A 347 -2.98 -3.92 -36.48
CA GLU A 347 -2.80 -3.51 -37.88
C GLU A 347 -3.83 -4.16 -38.81
N SER A 348 -3.91 -5.49 -38.82
CA SER A 348 -4.59 -6.23 -39.90
C SER A 348 -5.04 -7.65 -39.52
N SER A 349 -5.05 -8.05 -38.24
CA SER A 349 -5.35 -9.44 -37.87
C SER A 349 -6.84 -9.73 -38.04
N ARG A 350 -7.19 -10.91 -38.59
CA ARG A 350 -8.58 -11.22 -38.98
C ARG A 350 -9.39 -11.86 -37.86
N SER A 351 -8.72 -12.47 -36.88
CA SER A 351 -9.32 -13.15 -35.73
C SER A 351 -8.33 -13.24 -34.58
N LEU A 352 -8.83 -13.49 -33.38
CA LEU A 352 -8.06 -13.80 -32.16
C LEU A 352 -7.17 -15.04 -32.37
N ALA A 353 -7.62 -16.01 -33.18
CA ALA A 353 -6.87 -17.23 -33.46
C ALA A 353 -5.57 -17.00 -34.27
N GLU A 354 -5.47 -15.88 -34.98
CA GLU A 354 -4.27 -15.52 -35.76
C GLU A 354 -3.21 -14.77 -34.93
N LEU A 355 -3.56 -14.34 -33.71
CA LEU A 355 -2.68 -13.55 -32.87
C LEU A 355 -1.50 -14.38 -32.35
N LYS A 356 -0.29 -13.83 -32.52
CA LYS A 356 0.90 -14.43 -31.92
C LYS A 356 0.88 -14.19 -30.41
N ALA A 357 1.28 -15.21 -29.64
CA ALA A 357 1.38 -15.12 -28.18
C ALA A 357 2.24 -13.92 -27.70
N GLU A 358 3.27 -13.55 -28.46
CA GLU A 358 4.15 -12.42 -28.16
C GLU A 358 3.72 -11.09 -28.80
N SER A 359 2.53 -11.02 -29.41
CA SER A 359 2.02 -9.78 -30.01
C SER A 359 1.51 -8.81 -28.95
N VAL A 360 1.64 -7.50 -29.23
CA VAL A 360 1.18 -6.42 -28.33
C VAL A 360 -0.30 -6.55 -28.01
N VAL A 361 -1.10 -6.85 -29.04
CA VAL A 361 -2.53 -7.09 -28.91
C VAL A 361 -2.83 -8.26 -27.98
N GLN A 362 -2.14 -9.40 -28.12
CA GLN A 362 -2.37 -10.54 -27.23
C GLN A 362 -2.01 -10.21 -25.78
N MET A 363 -0.89 -9.53 -25.54
CA MET A 363 -0.48 -9.11 -24.20
C MET A 363 -1.46 -8.10 -23.59
N LEU A 364 -1.97 -7.15 -24.39
CA LEU A 364 -2.96 -6.18 -23.93
C LEU A 364 -4.29 -6.85 -23.61
N LEU A 365 -4.76 -7.77 -24.46
CA LEU A 365 -5.97 -8.55 -24.20
C LEU A 365 -5.82 -9.29 -22.88
N THR A 366 -4.74 -10.05 -22.67
CA THR A 366 -4.49 -10.73 -21.40
C THR A 366 -4.41 -9.77 -20.21
N ALA A 367 -3.79 -8.60 -20.35
CA ALA A 367 -3.73 -7.60 -19.27
C ALA A 367 -5.11 -7.03 -18.93
N LEU A 368 -5.93 -6.71 -19.93
CA LEU A 368 -7.30 -6.22 -19.75
C LEU A 368 -8.19 -7.28 -19.10
N GLN A 369 -8.06 -8.53 -19.54
CA GLN A 369 -8.81 -9.66 -18.96
C GLN A 369 -8.53 -9.86 -17.48
N ASN A 370 -7.29 -9.60 -17.05
CA ASN A 370 -6.86 -9.78 -15.67
C ASN A 370 -7.13 -8.56 -14.76
N GLU A 371 -7.14 -7.34 -15.33
CA GLU A 371 -7.16 -6.10 -14.53
C GLU A 371 -8.42 -5.26 -14.68
N VAL A 372 -9.31 -5.61 -15.62
CA VAL A 372 -10.50 -4.82 -15.96
C VAL A 372 -11.73 -5.73 -16.04
N GLN A 373 -12.80 -5.37 -15.32
CA GLN A 373 -14.07 -6.10 -15.33
C GLN A 373 -15.07 -5.41 -16.27
N THR A 374 -14.92 -5.61 -17.58
CA THR A 374 -15.83 -5.04 -18.61
C THR A 374 -15.85 -5.89 -19.88
N GLN A 375 -16.78 -5.62 -20.80
CA GLN A 375 -16.81 -6.28 -22.09
C GLN A 375 -15.59 -5.86 -22.93
N ILE A 376 -14.71 -6.82 -23.23
CA ILE A 376 -13.54 -6.62 -24.08
C ILE A 376 -13.88 -7.11 -25.49
N CYS A 377 -13.58 -6.30 -26.50
CA CYS A 377 -13.79 -6.63 -27.91
C CYS A 377 -12.49 -6.52 -28.70
N PHE A 378 -12.31 -7.39 -29.71
CA PHE A 378 -11.22 -7.34 -30.67
C PHE A 378 -11.77 -7.05 -32.08
N LEU A 379 -11.19 -6.07 -32.78
CA LEU A 379 -11.65 -5.68 -34.12
C LEU A 379 -11.09 -6.62 -35.20
N GLN A 380 -11.98 -7.36 -35.86
CA GLN A 380 -11.63 -8.21 -37.00
C GLN A 380 -11.18 -7.36 -38.20
N GLY A 381 -10.04 -7.72 -38.78
CA GLY A 381 -9.45 -7.04 -39.94
C GLY A 381 -8.57 -5.84 -39.58
N GLY A 382 -8.38 -5.57 -38.28
CA GLY A 382 -7.52 -4.50 -37.78
C GLY A 382 -7.90 -3.10 -38.27
N PHE A 383 -6.97 -2.17 -38.11
CA PHE A 383 -7.11 -0.80 -38.59
C PHE A 383 -7.19 -0.73 -40.12
N GLU A 384 -6.39 -1.51 -40.84
CA GLU A 384 -6.33 -1.49 -42.31
C GLU A 384 -7.73 -1.73 -42.90
N GLY A 385 -8.37 -2.85 -42.54
CA GLY A 385 -9.70 -3.19 -43.02
C GLY A 385 -10.79 -2.20 -42.58
N PHE A 386 -10.67 -1.63 -41.38
CA PHE A 386 -11.60 -0.61 -40.91
C PHE A 386 -11.46 0.72 -41.66
N SER A 387 -10.23 1.16 -41.89
CA SER A 387 -9.93 2.44 -42.55
C SER A 387 -10.31 2.45 -44.02
N GLU A 388 -10.20 1.31 -44.71
CA GLU A 388 -10.66 1.15 -46.10
C GLU A 388 -12.19 1.24 -46.20
N ALA A 389 -12.91 0.62 -45.26
CA ALA A 389 -14.37 0.57 -45.28
C ALA A 389 -15.03 1.84 -44.71
N TYR A 390 -14.39 2.51 -43.76
CA TYR A 390 -14.94 3.66 -43.02
C TYR A 390 -13.94 4.82 -42.89
N PRO A 391 -13.46 5.40 -44.00
CA PRO A 391 -12.46 6.48 -43.97
C PRO A 391 -12.93 7.72 -43.19
N ASP A 392 -14.24 8.01 -43.19
CA ASP A 392 -14.83 9.17 -42.49
C ASP A 392 -14.75 9.09 -40.96
N LEU A 393 -14.50 7.90 -40.40
CA LEU A 393 -14.32 7.67 -38.96
C LEU A 393 -12.85 7.57 -38.55
N CYS A 394 -11.94 7.83 -39.49
CA CYS A 394 -10.51 7.81 -39.27
C CYS A 394 -9.94 9.22 -39.36
N TYR A 395 -9.10 9.57 -38.39
CA TYR A 395 -8.21 10.70 -38.50
C TYR A 395 -7.12 10.38 -39.52
N ASN A 396 -6.82 11.32 -40.42
CA ASN A 396 -5.71 11.23 -41.35
C ASN A 396 -4.97 12.58 -41.41
N SER A 397 -3.70 12.57 -41.05
CA SER A 397 -2.82 13.74 -41.06
C SER A 397 -2.59 14.32 -42.47
N ALA A 398 -2.87 13.56 -43.55
CA ALA A 398 -2.74 14.04 -44.92
C ALA A 398 -3.98 14.85 -45.38
N SER A 399 -5.15 14.58 -44.81
CA SER A 399 -6.43 15.22 -45.19
C SER A 399 -6.58 16.64 -44.64
N SER A 400 -5.84 16.99 -43.59
CA SER A 400 -5.87 18.32 -42.97
C SER A 400 -5.03 19.38 -43.72
N HIS A 401 -4.35 19.00 -44.81
CA HIS A 401 -3.48 19.89 -45.60
C HIS A 401 -3.69 19.79 -47.13
N LEU A 402 -4.93 19.66 -47.61
CA LEU A 402 -5.24 19.96 -49.01
C LEU A 402 -6.42 20.93 -49.15
N SER A 403 -6.08 22.21 -49.22
CA SER A 403 -6.79 23.19 -50.04
C SER A 403 -5.74 23.96 -50.84
N THR A 404 -5.64 23.58 -52.13
CA THR A 404 -5.11 24.34 -53.29
C THR A 404 -3.73 25.01 -53.18
N VAL A 405 -2.72 24.47 -53.90
CA VAL A 405 -2.21 24.97 -55.20
C VAL A 405 -1.28 23.88 -55.83
N GLU A 406 -1.37 23.69 -57.15
CA GLU A 406 -0.63 22.72 -57.99
C GLU A 406 0.89 23.05 -58.22
N PRO A 407 1.60 22.39 -59.16
CA PRO A 407 2.43 21.21 -58.97
C PRO A 407 3.95 21.51 -58.95
N GLU A 408 4.73 20.58 -58.38
CA GLU A 408 6.20 20.50 -58.26
C GLU A 408 7.02 21.05 -59.46
N PRO A 409 8.22 21.63 -59.21
CA PRO A 409 9.40 20.76 -59.29
C PRO A 409 10.55 21.04 -58.30
N THR A 410 10.99 19.96 -57.66
CA THR A 410 12.40 19.57 -57.44
C THR A 410 13.24 20.23 -56.32
N VAL A 411 13.93 19.33 -55.60
CA VAL A 411 15.17 19.49 -54.79
C VAL A 411 15.01 19.62 -53.25
N THR A 412 15.20 18.47 -52.59
CA THR A 412 15.75 18.23 -51.23
C THR A 412 15.26 19.09 -50.04
N GLY A 413 14.53 18.48 -49.10
CA GLY A 413 14.27 19.11 -47.79
C GLY A 413 13.76 18.13 -46.73
N ARG A 414 14.58 17.82 -45.73
CA ARG A 414 14.13 17.14 -44.49
C ARG A 414 13.13 18.07 -43.79
N ARG A 415 11.85 17.69 -43.75
CA ARG A 415 10.85 18.42 -42.96
C ARG A 415 11.25 18.37 -41.48
N THR A 416 11.20 19.53 -40.82
CA THR A 416 11.42 19.64 -39.36
C THR A 416 10.33 18.81 -38.65
N PRO A 417 10.66 17.99 -37.64
CA PRO A 417 9.64 17.23 -36.89
C PRO A 417 8.59 18.18 -36.30
N ALA A 418 7.32 17.74 -36.23
CA ALA A 418 6.21 18.59 -35.77
C ALA A 418 6.47 19.23 -34.39
N TYR A 419 7.12 18.51 -33.48
CA TYR A 419 7.49 18.98 -32.14
C TYR A 419 8.65 19.98 -32.08
N ASP A 420 9.24 20.30 -33.25
CA ASP A 420 10.34 21.26 -33.45
C ASP A 420 9.93 22.40 -34.41
N GLN A 421 8.64 22.47 -34.77
CA GLN A 421 8.12 23.55 -35.61
C GLN A 421 8.01 24.86 -34.83
N ASP A 422 7.69 24.78 -33.53
CA ASP A 422 7.67 25.90 -32.60
C ASP A 422 9.06 26.22 -32.03
N GLY A 423 9.16 27.23 -31.18
CA GLY A 423 10.40 27.58 -30.48
C GLY A 423 10.81 26.57 -29.39
N PRO A 424 12.01 26.70 -28.81
CA PRO A 424 12.40 25.93 -27.64
C PRO A 424 11.44 26.22 -26.47
N VAL A 425 11.25 25.21 -25.64
CA VAL A 425 10.28 25.24 -24.55
C VAL A 425 10.90 25.88 -23.31
N GLU A 426 10.24 26.89 -22.75
CA GLU A 426 10.60 27.50 -21.47
C GLU A 426 10.23 26.58 -20.30
N LEU A 427 11.23 26.13 -19.54
CA LEU A 427 11.02 25.35 -18.32
C LEU A 427 10.99 26.25 -17.09
N LEU A 428 11.93 27.19 -17.00
CA LEU A 428 11.99 28.27 -16.02
C LEU A 428 12.28 29.58 -16.75
N PRO A 429 12.07 30.76 -16.13
CA PRO A 429 12.30 32.07 -16.77
C PRO A 429 13.66 32.28 -17.45
N PHE A 430 14.65 31.46 -17.09
CA PHE A 430 16.02 31.48 -17.60
C PHE A 430 16.47 30.16 -18.24
N LEU A 431 15.66 29.09 -18.22
CA LEU A 431 16.05 27.74 -18.66
C LEU A 431 15.12 27.22 -19.74
N PHE A 432 15.66 26.98 -20.93
CA PHE A 432 14.96 26.50 -22.11
C PHE A 432 15.44 25.12 -22.54
N LEU A 433 14.53 24.28 -23.05
CA LEU A 433 14.82 22.96 -23.60
C LEU A 433 14.48 22.89 -25.09
N GLY A 434 15.41 22.41 -25.91
CA GLY A 434 15.19 22.31 -27.35
C GLY A 434 16.03 21.26 -28.07
N SER A 435 15.88 21.21 -29.40
CA SER A 435 16.63 20.35 -30.30
C SER A 435 17.75 21.10 -31.03
N ALA A 436 18.51 20.39 -31.85
CA ALA A 436 19.53 20.99 -32.69
C ALA A 436 18.93 21.96 -33.73
N ILE A 437 17.65 21.77 -34.08
CA ILE A 437 16.95 22.68 -35.01
C ILE A 437 16.74 24.03 -34.32
N HIS A 438 16.27 24.03 -33.08
CA HIS A 438 16.11 25.28 -32.30
C HIS A 438 17.44 26.00 -32.12
N SER A 439 18.52 25.28 -31.80
CA SER A 439 19.84 25.90 -31.62
C SER A 439 20.48 26.37 -32.93
N SER A 440 20.04 25.87 -34.08
CA SER A 440 20.49 26.31 -35.40
C SER A 440 19.80 27.58 -35.90
N ARG A 441 18.70 28.02 -35.30
CA ARG A 441 17.91 29.18 -35.77
C ARG A 441 18.18 30.43 -34.93
N ARG A 442 19.00 31.36 -35.45
CA ARG A 442 19.36 32.61 -34.76
C ARG A 442 18.16 33.43 -34.31
N GLU A 443 17.14 33.55 -35.16
CA GLU A 443 15.91 34.29 -34.86
C GLU A 443 15.15 33.67 -33.69
N THR A 444 15.10 32.33 -33.62
CA THR A 444 14.48 31.60 -32.51
C THR A 444 15.22 31.83 -31.19
N LEU A 445 16.56 31.83 -31.22
CA LEU A 445 17.38 32.15 -30.04
C LEU A 445 17.17 33.59 -29.57
N ALA A 446 17.16 34.54 -30.50
CA ALA A 446 16.94 35.96 -30.21
C ALA A 446 15.54 36.23 -29.66
N ALA A 447 14.50 35.63 -30.25
CA ALA A 447 13.11 35.78 -29.81
C ALA A 447 12.88 35.23 -28.40
N ALA A 448 13.57 34.16 -28.02
CA ALA A 448 13.54 33.61 -26.66
C ALA A 448 14.46 34.36 -25.67
N GLY A 449 15.27 35.31 -26.16
CA GLY A 449 16.23 36.07 -25.37
C GLY A 449 17.40 35.23 -24.85
N ILE A 450 17.78 34.17 -25.57
CA ILE A 450 18.86 33.27 -25.18
C ILE A 450 20.19 34.03 -25.22
N THR A 451 20.99 33.91 -24.16
CA THR A 451 22.34 34.49 -24.05
C THR A 451 23.42 33.40 -24.00
N ALA A 452 23.04 32.16 -23.67
CA ALA A 452 23.94 31.03 -23.58
C ALA A 452 23.32 29.73 -24.11
N VAL A 453 24.14 28.81 -24.61
CA VAL A 453 23.70 27.53 -25.17
C VAL A 453 24.52 26.37 -24.60
N LEU A 454 23.83 25.43 -23.96
CA LEU A 454 24.39 24.17 -23.48
C LEU A 454 24.12 23.05 -24.49
N ASN A 455 25.14 22.62 -25.22
CA ASN A 455 25.08 21.56 -26.21
C ASN A 455 25.47 20.20 -25.60
N VAL A 456 24.50 19.32 -25.42
CA VAL A 456 24.67 17.98 -24.84
C VAL A 456 24.73 16.93 -25.95
N SER A 457 25.63 17.13 -26.91
CA SER A 457 25.84 16.18 -28.01
C SER A 457 27.29 16.18 -28.49
N SER A 458 27.71 15.03 -29.00
CA SER A 458 28.98 14.85 -29.69
C SER A 458 28.95 15.40 -31.13
N THR A 459 27.79 15.36 -31.80
CA THR A 459 27.70 15.56 -33.25
C THR A 459 27.06 16.87 -33.70
N CYS A 460 26.22 17.52 -32.89
CA CYS A 460 25.58 18.77 -33.32
C CYS A 460 26.58 19.93 -33.23
N PRO A 461 26.73 20.79 -34.25
CA PRO A 461 27.66 21.93 -34.19
C PRO A 461 27.12 23.04 -33.28
N ASN A 462 28.02 23.93 -32.84
CA ASN A 462 27.66 25.21 -32.25
C ASN A 462 27.63 26.24 -33.39
N PHE A 463 26.47 26.79 -33.72
CA PHE A 463 26.31 27.57 -34.94
C PHE A 463 26.77 29.04 -34.83
N TYR A 464 26.80 29.58 -33.60
CA TYR A 464 26.95 31.03 -33.37
C TYR A 464 28.01 31.33 -32.29
N GLU A 465 29.12 30.59 -32.32
CA GLU A 465 30.25 30.82 -31.39
C GLU A 465 30.77 32.26 -31.51
N GLY A 466 30.91 32.95 -30.38
CA GLY A 466 31.26 34.38 -30.32
C GLY A 466 30.07 35.32 -30.16
N GLU A 467 28.84 34.87 -30.46
CA GLU A 467 27.60 35.63 -30.18
C GLU A 467 26.91 35.20 -28.88
N PHE A 468 26.95 33.91 -28.57
CA PHE A 468 26.42 33.34 -27.34
C PHE A 468 27.53 32.68 -26.53
N GLU A 469 27.35 32.59 -25.21
CA GLU A 469 28.22 31.75 -24.38
C GLU A 469 27.87 30.27 -24.60
N TYR A 470 28.86 29.42 -24.89
CA TYR A 470 28.64 28.00 -25.15
C TYR A 470 29.32 27.12 -24.11
N LEU A 471 28.61 26.06 -23.69
CA LEU A 471 29.22 24.89 -23.07
C LEU A 471 28.81 23.64 -23.86
N ARG A 472 29.80 22.82 -24.23
CA ARG A 472 29.56 21.52 -24.87
C ARG A 472 29.88 20.39 -23.90
N LEU A 473 28.90 19.50 -23.71
CA LEU A 473 29.05 18.23 -23.00
C LEU A 473 28.96 17.11 -24.02
N THR A 474 30.09 16.47 -24.33
CA THR A 474 30.17 15.39 -25.32
C THR A 474 29.66 14.09 -24.74
N VAL A 475 28.34 13.89 -24.83
CA VAL A 475 27.66 12.69 -24.34
C VAL A 475 26.94 11.98 -25.49
N GLU A 476 27.23 10.70 -25.65
CA GLU A 476 26.50 9.82 -26.58
C GLU A 476 25.13 9.45 -26.01
N ASP A 477 24.10 9.39 -26.85
CA ASP A 477 22.76 8.97 -26.43
C ASP A 477 22.66 7.44 -26.42
N SER A 478 23.46 6.82 -25.57
CA SER A 478 23.59 5.37 -25.50
C SER A 478 23.47 4.89 -24.06
N LEU A 479 23.14 3.61 -23.91
CA LEU A 479 23.02 2.98 -22.59
C LEU A 479 24.36 2.84 -21.85
N ALA A 480 25.49 3.03 -22.53
CA ALA A 480 26.83 2.92 -21.94
C ALA A 480 27.40 4.27 -21.48
N ALA A 481 26.76 5.39 -21.84
CA ALA A 481 27.26 6.72 -21.53
C ALA A 481 26.95 7.11 -20.08
N ASP A 482 27.95 7.67 -19.39
CA ASP A 482 27.81 8.26 -18.06
C ASP A 482 27.53 9.76 -18.19
N ILE A 483 26.25 10.12 -18.22
CA ILE A 483 25.81 11.52 -18.27
C ILE A 483 25.83 12.17 -16.89
N ARG A 484 25.76 11.38 -15.80
CA ARG A 484 25.79 11.88 -14.42
C ARG A 484 27.10 12.60 -14.11
N ALA A 485 28.21 12.12 -14.66
CA ALA A 485 29.51 12.79 -14.57
C ALA A 485 29.47 14.26 -15.06
N CYS A 486 28.52 14.60 -15.94
CA CYS A 486 28.36 15.96 -16.48
C CYS A 486 27.46 16.86 -15.62
N PHE A 487 26.71 16.32 -14.65
CA PHE A 487 25.67 17.08 -13.93
C PHE A 487 26.22 18.29 -13.18
N SER A 488 27.30 18.11 -12.41
CA SER A 488 27.92 19.21 -11.66
C SER A 488 28.36 20.37 -12.57
N THR A 489 28.97 20.04 -13.71
CA THR A 489 29.44 21.02 -14.69
C THR A 489 28.27 21.72 -15.37
N ALA A 490 27.23 20.98 -15.77
CA ALA A 490 26.04 21.54 -16.38
C ALA A 490 25.29 22.47 -15.42
N ILE A 491 25.10 22.05 -14.17
CA ILE A 491 24.41 22.82 -13.14
C ILE A 491 25.15 24.14 -12.88
N ALA A 492 26.47 24.09 -12.69
CA ALA A 492 27.29 25.28 -12.46
C ALA A 492 27.20 26.29 -13.63
N PHE A 493 27.20 25.79 -14.88
CA PHE A 493 27.04 26.63 -16.06
C PHE A 493 25.66 27.31 -16.11
N ILE A 494 24.58 26.52 -15.91
CA ILE A 494 23.22 27.04 -15.89
C ILE A 494 23.06 28.10 -14.78
N ASP A 495 23.63 27.87 -13.59
CA ASP A 495 23.60 28.82 -12.49
C ASP A 495 24.40 30.09 -12.76
N SER A 496 25.56 30.01 -13.42
CA SER A 496 26.35 31.17 -13.84
C SER A 496 25.55 32.08 -14.79
N VAL A 497 24.90 31.48 -15.80
CA VAL A 497 24.06 32.22 -16.75
C VAL A 497 22.86 32.85 -16.04
N LYS A 498 22.21 32.12 -15.12
CA LYS A 498 21.13 32.65 -14.31
C LYS A 498 21.57 33.84 -13.44
N GLN A 499 22.73 33.76 -12.79
CA GLN A 499 23.26 34.80 -11.91
C GLN A 499 23.63 36.08 -12.65
N SER A 500 24.05 35.97 -13.91
CA SER A 500 24.29 37.13 -14.79
C SER A 500 23.01 37.72 -15.39
N GLY A 501 21.83 37.18 -15.05
CA GLY A 501 20.55 37.62 -15.60
C GLY A 501 20.27 37.12 -17.02
N GLY A 502 21.08 36.20 -17.53
CA GLY A 502 20.96 35.60 -18.85
C GLY A 502 19.91 34.49 -18.92
N ARG A 503 19.77 33.92 -20.13
CA ARG A 503 18.89 32.77 -20.41
C ARG A 503 19.65 31.71 -21.19
N VAL A 504 19.50 30.45 -20.77
CA VAL A 504 20.22 29.31 -21.36
C VAL A 504 19.28 28.38 -22.12
N LEU A 505 19.68 28.00 -23.34
CA LEU A 505 19.09 26.89 -24.07
C LEU A 505 19.92 25.62 -23.86
N VAL A 506 19.29 24.58 -23.31
CA VAL A 506 19.87 23.24 -23.24
C VAL A 506 19.33 22.41 -24.39
N HIS A 507 20.22 21.93 -25.27
CA HIS A 507 19.82 21.13 -26.43
C HIS A 507 20.70 19.90 -26.64
N CYS A 508 20.14 18.92 -27.35
CA CYS A 508 20.89 17.82 -27.94
C CYS A 508 20.45 17.70 -29.41
N GLN A 509 20.53 16.52 -30.01
CA GLN A 509 20.04 16.32 -31.38
C GLN A 509 18.53 16.59 -31.52
N ALA A 510 17.70 15.92 -30.73
CA ALA A 510 16.23 15.97 -30.84
C ALA A 510 15.53 16.72 -29.69
N GLY A 511 16.28 17.09 -28.64
CA GLY A 511 15.66 17.68 -27.45
C GLY A 511 14.79 16.69 -26.66
N ILE A 512 15.09 15.39 -26.75
CA ILE A 512 14.28 14.30 -26.20
C ILE A 512 14.95 13.63 -25.00
N SER A 513 16.22 13.23 -25.14
CA SER A 513 16.93 12.41 -24.14
C SER A 513 18.00 13.21 -23.38
N ARG A 514 19.24 13.30 -23.91
CA ARG A 514 20.39 13.96 -23.25
C ARG A 514 20.11 15.33 -22.64
N SER A 515 19.54 16.26 -23.42
CA SER A 515 19.24 17.61 -22.93
C SER A 515 18.13 17.62 -21.89
N ALA A 516 17.11 16.78 -22.06
CA ALA A 516 16.06 16.62 -21.07
C ALA A 516 16.63 16.07 -19.75
N THR A 517 17.53 15.09 -19.81
CA THR A 517 18.23 14.56 -18.62
C THR A 517 18.96 15.65 -17.85
N ILE A 518 19.68 16.55 -18.53
CA ILE A 518 20.37 17.66 -17.86
C ILE A 518 19.37 18.62 -17.20
N CYS A 519 18.27 18.97 -17.88
CA CYS A 519 17.23 19.83 -17.29
C CYS A 519 16.60 19.19 -16.05
N LEU A 520 16.34 17.88 -16.07
CA LEU A 520 15.80 17.15 -14.92
C LEU A 520 16.77 17.16 -13.73
N ALA A 521 18.05 16.87 -13.96
CA ALA A 521 19.07 16.94 -12.93
C ALA A 521 19.17 18.33 -12.30
N TYR A 522 19.10 19.40 -13.11
CA TYR A 522 19.11 20.78 -12.62
C TYR A 522 17.91 21.11 -11.74
N LEU A 523 16.69 20.70 -12.15
CA LEU A 523 15.47 20.93 -11.38
C LEU A 523 15.51 20.19 -10.03
N MET A 524 15.90 18.92 -10.03
CA MET A 524 16.07 18.15 -8.80
C MET A 524 17.06 18.82 -7.84
N HIS A 525 18.22 19.25 -8.35
CA HIS A 525 19.26 19.88 -7.54
C HIS A 525 18.82 21.20 -6.92
N THR A 526 18.24 22.09 -7.74
CA THR A 526 17.96 23.47 -7.32
C THR A 526 16.63 23.64 -6.59
N GLN A 527 15.61 22.85 -6.95
CA GLN A 527 14.29 22.92 -6.34
C GLN A 527 14.09 21.85 -5.24
N ARG A 528 15.07 20.96 -5.05
CA ARG A 528 15.00 19.83 -4.09
C ARG A 528 13.74 18.97 -4.28
N VAL A 529 13.32 18.79 -5.53
CA VAL A 529 12.19 17.94 -5.90
C VAL A 529 12.66 16.55 -6.32
N ARG A 530 11.75 15.58 -6.22
CA ARG A 530 11.96 14.23 -6.68
C ARG A 530 11.99 14.14 -8.23
N LEU A 531 12.60 13.08 -8.75
CA LEU A 531 12.72 12.84 -10.19
C LEU A 531 11.36 12.70 -10.87
N ASP A 532 10.40 12.04 -10.24
CA ASP A 532 9.03 11.91 -10.76
C ASP A 532 8.36 13.28 -10.93
N GLU A 533 8.44 14.14 -9.92
CA GLU A 533 7.92 15.52 -9.97
C GLU A 533 8.63 16.37 -11.04
N ALA A 534 9.96 16.31 -11.10
CA ALA A 534 10.73 17.01 -12.13
C ALA A 534 10.39 16.50 -13.54
N PHE A 535 10.20 15.18 -13.70
CA PHE A 535 9.86 14.55 -14.96
C PHE A 535 8.50 15.02 -15.46
N ASP A 536 7.49 14.97 -14.60
CA ASP A 536 6.13 15.42 -14.94
C ASP A 536 6.11 16.90 -15.32
N PHE A 537 6.84 17.74 -14.60
CA PHE A 537 6.97 19.17 -14.88
C PHE A 537 7.52 19.47 -16.29
N VAL A 538 8.57 18.76 -16.69
CA VAL A 538 9.20 18.92 -18.02
C VAL A 538 8.34 18.27 -19.10
N LYS A 539 7.74 17.09 -18.83
CA LYS A 539 6.88 16.36 -19.77
C LYS A 539 5.64 17.15 -20.16
N GLN A 540 5.03 17.86 -19.21
CA GLN A 540 3.87 18.73 -19.48
C GLN A 540 4.20 19.88 -20.45
N ARG A 541 5.44 20.36 -20.45
CA ARG A 541 5.88 21.47 -21.31
C ARG A 541 6.46 21.00 -22.63
N ARG A 542 7.15 19.86 -22.63
CA ARG A 542 7.66 19.19 -23.84
C ARG A 542 7.28 17.71 -23.80
N HIS A 543 6.10 17.40 -24.34
CA HIS A 543 5.52 16.05 -24.32
C HIS A 543 6.39 14.98 -24.98
N VAL A 544 7.36 15.34 -25.84
CA VAL A 544 8.26 14.39 -26.51
C VAL A 544 9.45 13.94 -25.67
N ILE A 545 9.71 14.50 -24.47
CA ILE A 545 10.86 14.06 -23.69
C ILE A 545 10.78 12.56 -23.40
N SER A 546 11.94 11.91 -23.55
CA SER A 546 12.13 10.48 -23.30
C SER A 546 13.63 10.23 -23.09
N PRO A 547 14.18 10.61 -21.92
CA PRO A 547 15.51 10.19 -21.50
C PRO A 547 15.70 8.69 -21.70
N ASN A 548 16.84 8.29 -22.24
CA ASN A 548 17.15 6.87 -22.33
C ASN A 548 17.23 6.26 -20.91
N LEU A 549 17.06 4.94 -20.84
CA LEU A 549 16.89 4.27 -19.56
C LEU A 549 18.14 4.24 -18.69
N ALA A 550 19.33 4.25 -19.28
CA ALA A 550 20.57 4.38 -18.50
C ALA A 550 20.63 5.76 -17.83
N PHE A 551 20.20 6.81 -18.51
CA PHE A 551 20.12 8.16 -17.95
C PHE A 551 19.05 8.28 -16.87
N MET A 552 17.90 7.61 -17.03
CA MET A 552 16.88 7.53 -15.96
C MET A 552 17.44 6.86 -14.70
N GLY A 553 18.19 5.75 -14.85
CA GLY A 553 18.86 5.10 -13.71
C GLY A 553 19.90 6.00 -13.03
N GLN A 554 20.65 6.77 -13.81
CA GLN A 554 21.62 7.74 -13.32
C GLN A 554 20.97 8.93 -12.60
N LEU A 555 19.80 9.39 -13.06
CA LEU A 555 19.00 10.42 -12.37
C LEU A 555 18.45 9.91 -11.03
N LEU A 556 17.98 8.66 -10.93
CA LEU A 556 17.55 8.06 -9.67
C LEU A 556 18.69 7.99 -8.64
N GLN A 557 19.90 7.65 -9.08
CA GLN A 557 21.08 7.69 -8.21
C GLN A 557 21.37 9.12 -7.73
N PHE A 558 21.29 10.09 -8.63
CA PHE A 558 21.52 11.50 -8.31
C PHE A 558 20.45 12.08 -7.37
N GLU A 559 19.18 11.65 -7.47
CA GLU A 559 18.11 12.01 -6.52
C GLU A 559 18.51 11.69 -5.08
N THR A 560 19.11 10.51 -4.84
CA THR A 560 19.56 10.10 -3.51
C THR A 560 20.64 11.04 -2.98
N ASP A 561 21.62 11.42 -3.80
CA ASP A 561 22.68 12.34 -3.39
C ASP A 561 22.14 13.73 -3.04
N VAL A 562 21.20 14.22 -3.84
CA VAL A 562 20.63 15.57 -3.69
C VAL A 562 19.66 15.65 -2.51
N LEU A 563 18.88 14.60 -2.23
CA LEU A 563 17.85 14.65 -1.18
C LEU A 563 18.35 14.17 0.19
N CYS A 564 19.42 13.36 0.26
CA CYS A 564 19.99 12.90 1.54
C CYS A 564 21.06 13.82 2.14
N GLN A 565 21.56 14.82 1.39
CA GLN A 565 22.54 15.81 1.89
C GLN A 565 21.86 17.11 2.40
N GLY A 566 20.84 16.99 3.25
CA GLY A 566 20.07 18.10 3.81
C GLY A 566 20.03 18.08 5.32
#